data_AF-A0A2M7XA14-F1
#
_entry.id   AF-A0A2M7XA14-F1
#
_cell.length_a   1.000
_cell.length_b   1.000
_cell.length_c   1.000
_cell.angle_alpha   90.00
_cell.angle_beta   90.00
_cell.angle_gamma   90.00
#
_symmetry.space_group_name_H-M   'P 1'
#
loop_
_entity.id
_entity.type
_entity.pdbx_description
1 polymer ?
#
loop_
_entity_poly.entity_id
_entity_poly.type
_entity_poly.pdbx_seq_one_letter_code
_entity_poly.pdbx_strand_id
1 'polypeptide(L)' 'MNNLGELIERTQRDAAGRQLASDWYRRAAVSGLPEAMINRARLLAAGNADDCAEARRWLQQALASGLAAAQISLSALACH' A
#
# COMPACT_ATOMS: atom_id res chain seq x y z
N MET A 1 -0.45 -2.05 14.69
CA MET A 1 0.41 -0.91 14.32
C MET A 1 -0.11 -0.22 13.05
N ASN A 2 -1.43 -0.01 12.93
CA ASN A 2 -2.05 0.51 11.71
C ASN A 2 -2.28 2.03 11.74
N ASN A 3 -2.19 2.66 12.91
CA ASN A 3 -2.71 4.01 13.11
C ASN A 3 -1.77 5.11 12.59
N LEU A 4 -0.46 4.86 12.45
CA LEU A 4 0.47 5.92 12.08
C LEU A 4 0.44 6.24 10.58
N GLY A 5 0.31 5.23 9.72
CA GLY A 5 0.19 5.43 8.28
C GLY A 5 -1.09 6.18 7.91
N GLU A 6 -2.21 5.83 8.55
CA GLU A 6 -3.50 6.49 8.34
C GLU A 6 -3.51 7.93 8.87
N LEU A 7 -2.85 8.17 10.02
CA LEU A 7 -2.71 9.53 10.57
C LEU A 7 -1.89 10.42 9.63
N ILE A 8 -0.80 9.91 9.05
CA ILE A 8 0.04 10.67 8.11
C ILE A 8 -0.75 10.96 6.81
N GLU A 9 -1.49 9.98 6.26
CA GLU A 9 -2.36 10.22 5.09
C GLU A 9 -3.42 11.30 5.34
N ARG A 10 -3.95 11.39 6.57
CA ARG A 10 -4.97 12.37 6.95
C ARG A 10 -4.41 13.75 7.29
N THR A 11 -3.21 13.83 7.86
CA THR A 11 -2.64 15.08 8.38
C THR A 11 -1.63 15.74 7.44
N GLN A 12 -1.00 14.98 6.54
CA GLN A 12 0.07 15.46 5.67
C GLN A 12 -0.14 14.94 4.23
N ARG A 13 -0.92 15.70 3.45
CA ARG A 13 -1.16 15.45 2.02
C ARG A 13 -0.08 16.08 1.11
N ASP A 14 0.95 16.67 1.69
CA ASP A 14 2.13 17.15 1.00
C ASP A 14 3.03 15.97 0.57
N ALA A 15 3.99 16.24 -0.32
CA ALA A 15 4.86 15.20 -0.87
C ALA A 15 5.69 14.49 0.22
N ALA A 16 6.06 15.22 1.29
CA ALA A 16 6.79 14.69 2.43
C ALA A 16 5.96 13.70 3.26
N GLY A 17 4.69 14.01 3.55
CA GLY A 17 3.78 13.10 4.24
C GLY A 17 3.55 11.79 3.49
N ARG A 18 3.39 11.87 2.16
CA ARG A 18 3.26 10.66 1.32
C ARG A 18 4.48 9.75 1.39
N GLN A 19 5.69 10.31 1.41
CA GLN A 19 6.92 9.51 1.53
C GLN A 19 7.04 8.84 2.91
N LEU A 20 6.72 9.57 3.98
CA LEU A 20 6.70 9.03 5.33
C LEU A 20 5.67 7.89 5.50
N ALA A 21 4.46 8.04 4.95
CA ALA A 21 3.45 7.00 4.95
C ALA A 21 3.90 5.77 4.14
N SER A 22 4.49 6.00 2.96
CA SER A 22 5.08 4.96 2.11
C SER A 22 6.13 4.13 2.87
N ASP A 23 7.04 4.77 3.58
CA ASP A 23 8.07 4.08 4.37
C ASP A 23 7.50 3.33 5.58
N TRP A 24 6.49 3.91 6.24
CA TRP A 24 5.79 3.24 7.34
C TRP A 24 5.07 1.97 6.89
N TYR A 25 4.31 2.06 5.80
CA TYR A 25 3.65 0.89 5.23
C TYR A 25 4.64 -0.12 4.67
N ARG A 26 5.77 0.31 4.11
CA ARG A 26 6.85 -0.59 3.68
C ARG A 26 7.39 -1.40 4.86
N ARG A 27 7.68 -0.76 6.00
CA ARG A 27 8.14 -1.46 7.21
C ARG A 27 7.10 -2.45 7.72
N ALA A 28 5.84 -2.03 7.80
CA ALA A 28 4.76 -2.90 8.25
C ALA A 28 4.48 -4.06 7.29
N ALA A 29 4.58 -3.83 5.97
CA ALA A 29 4.48 -4.87 4.95
C ALA A 29 5.64 -5.88 5.04
N VAL A 30 6.87 -5.41 5.29
CA VAL A 30 8.03 -6.28 5.55
C VAL A 30 7.87 -7.08 6.84
N SER A 31 7.16 -6.56 7.84
CA SER A 31 6.77 -7.32 9.04
C SER A 31 5.67 -8.36 8.79
N GLY A 32 5.24 -8.55 7.55
CA GLY A 32 4.29 -9.60 7.16
C GLY A 32 2.83 -9.26 7.46
N LEU A 33 2.48 -7.99 7.70
CA LEU A 33 1.10 -7.56 7.89
C LEU A 33 0.39 -7.42 6.53
N PRO A 34 -0.58 -8.28 6.20
CA PRO A 34 -1.22 -8.25 4.87
C PRO A 34 -2.04 -6.97 4.64
N GLU A 35 -2.59 -6.40 5.71
CA GLU A 35 -3.29 -5.10 5.66
C GLU A 35 -2.35 -3.95 5.28
N ALA A 36 -1.11 -3.97 5.78
CA ALA A 36 -0.12 -2.95 5.45
C ALA A 36 0.34 -3.06 3.99
N MET A 37 0.42 -4.28 3.45
CA MET A 37 0.71 -4.51 2.03
C MET A 37 -0.39 -3.92 1.13
N ILE A 38 -1.67 -4.07 1.49
CA ILE A 38 -2.79 -3.42 0.77
C ILE A 38 -2.68 -1.90 0.83
N ASN A 39 -2.43 -1.33 2.02
CA ASN A 39 -2.33 0.12 2.17
C ASN A 39 -1.14 0.70 1.40
N ARG A 40 0.00 -0.01 1.38
CA ARG A 40 1.17 0.35 0.56
C ARG A 40 0.82 0.36 -0.93
N ALA A 41 0.17 -0.69 -1.40
CA ALA A 41 -0.22 -0.82 -2.80
C ALA A 41 -1.22 0.27 -3.21
N ARG A 42 -2.16 0.62 -2.34
CA ARG A 42 -3.11 1.72 -2.58
C ARG A 42 -2.39 3.07 -2.70
N LEU A 43 -1.38 3.31 -1.87
CA LEU A 43 -0.54 4.51 -1.94
C LEU A 43 0.25 4.59 -3.25
N LEU A 44 0.80 3.46 -3.69
CA LEU A 44 1.51 3.34 -4.97
C LEU A 44 0.55 3.55 -6.15
N ALA A 45 -0.65 2.96 -6.09
CA ALA A 45 -1.69 3.11 -7.12
C ALA A 45 -2.25 4.53 -7.23
N ALA A 46 -2.27 5.28 -6.12
CA ALA A 46 -2.62 6.69 -6.08
C ALA A 46 -1.46 7.62 -6.51
N GLY A 47 -0.26 7.06 -6.65
CA GLY A 47 0.92 7.72 -7.18
C GLY A 47 0.97 7.65 -8.71
N ASN A 48 2.17 7.54 -9.26
CA ASN A 48 2.37 7.49 -10.71
C ASN A 48 2.17 6.06 -11.24
N ALA A 49 1.84 5.94 -12.53
CA ALA A 49 1.67 4.63 -13.19
C ALA A 49 2.92 3.74 -13.11
N ASP A 50 4.11 4.34 -12.99
CA ASP A 50 5.37 3.60 -12.81
C ASP A 50 5.39 2.74 -11.53
N ASP A 51 4.64 3.15 -10.51
CA ASP A 51 4.58 2.48 -9.21
C ASP A 51 3.60 1.29 -9.17
N CYS A 52 2.81 1.09 -10.24
CA CYS A 52 1.85 0.00 -10.30
C CYS A 52 2.47 -1.39 -10.26
N ALA A 53 3.63 -1.57 -10.88
CA ALA A 53 4.31 -2.87 -10.85
C ALA A 53 4.67 -3.26 -9.42
N GLU A 54 5.08 -2.28 -8.61
CA GLU A 54 5.35 -2.47 -7.19
C GLU A 54 4.05 -2.66 -6.39
N ALA A 55 2.99 -1.88 -6.68
CA ALA A 55 1.68 -2.06 -6.05
C ALA A 55 1.13 -3.48 -6.26
N ARG A 56 1.25 -4.00 -7.47
CA ARG A 56 0.81 -5.35 -7.84
C ARG A 56 1.56 -6.42 -7.06
N ARG A 57 2.88 -6.28 -6.90
CA ARG A 57 3.71 -7.20 -6.10
C ARG A 57 3.26 -7.26 -4.64
N TRP A 58 3.02 -6.10 -4.02
CA TRP A 58 2.54 -6.06 -2.63
C TRP A 58 1.16 -6.71 -2.47
N LEU A 59 0.23 -6.50 -3.41
CA LEU A 59 -1.08 -7.14 -3.38
C LEU A 59 -1.04 -8.65 -3.60
N GLN A 60 -0.15 -9.12 -4.49
CA GLN A 60 0.07 -10.56 -4.68
C GLN A 60 0.62 -11.20 -3.41
N GLN A 61 1.49 -10.51 -2.69
CA GLN A 61 2.05 -10.99 -1.43
C GLN A 61 0.99 -11.02 -0.31
N ALA A 62 0.14 -10.00 -0.24
CA ALA A 62 -1.00 -9.97 0.69
C ALA A 62 -2.00 -11.10 0.42
N LEU A 63 -2.26 -11.39 -0.86
CA LEU A 63 -3.04 -12.55 -1.31
C LEU A 63 -2.41 -13.88 -0.87
N ALA A 64 -1.10 -14.02 -1.05
CA ALA A 64 -0.36 -15.21 -0.64
C ALA A 64 -0.37 -15.41 0.88
N SER A 65 -0.49 -14.33 1.66
CA SER A 65 -0.71 -14.38 3.11
C SER A 65 -2.17 -14.66 3.51
N GLY A 66 -3.07 -14.93 2.55
CA GLY A 66 -4.46 -15.32 2.81
C GLY A 66 -5.44 -14.15 2.90
N LEU A 67 -5.00 -12.91 2.61
CA LEU A 67 -5.89 -11.74 2.67
C LEU A 67 -6.67 -11.58 1.36
N ALA A 68 -7.84 -12.20 1.28
CA ALA A 68 -8.71 -12.15 0.09
C ALA A 68 -9.09 -10.73 -0.36
N ALA A 69 -9.10 -9.75 0.57
CA ALA A 69 -9.31 -8.34 0.24
C ALA A 69 -8.27 -7.79 -0.75
N ALA A 70 -7.06 -8.36 -0.78
CA ALA A 70 -6.03 -7.95 -1.73
C ALA A 70 -6.38 -8.32 -3.17
N GLN A 71 -7.22 -9.35 -3.41
CA GLN A 71 -7.76 -9.67 -4.74
C GLN A 71 -8.55 -8.49 -5.30
N ILE A 72 -9.40 -7.87 -4.46
CA ILE A 72 -10.26 -6.76 -4.86
C ILE A 72 -9.40 -5.55 -5.21
N SER A 73 -8.39 -5.24 -4.38
CA SER A 73 -7.44 -4.16 -4.67
C SER A 73 -6.60 -4.43 -5.92
N LEU A 74 -6.28 -5.69 -6.23
CA LEU A 74 -5.54 -6.08 -7.44
C LEU A 74 -6.36 -5.87 -8.71
N SER A 75 -7.64 -6.22 -8.65
CA SER A 75 -8.59 -5.98 -9.74
C SER A 75 -8.91 -4.49 -9.91
N ALA A 76 -8.95 -3.74 -8.82
CA ALA A 76 -9.14 -2.28 -8.81
C ALA A 76 -7.87 -1.50 -9.17
N LEU A 77 -6.71 -2.17 -9.23
CA LEU A 77 -5.46 -1.57 -9.66
C LEU A 77 -5.58 -1.25 -11.15
N ALA A 78 -5.91 0.00 -11.47
CA ALA A 78 -6.02 0.50 -12.83
C ALA A 78 -4.62 0.65 -13.44
N CYS A 79 -4.01 -0.47 -13.82
CA CYS A 79 -2.81 -0.47 -14.62
C CYS A 79 -3.00 -1.31 -15.88
N HIS A 80 -2.89 -0.62 -17.00
CA HIS A 80 -3.07 -1.11 -18.37
C HIS A 80 -1.71 -1.21 -19.06
#